data_AF-A0A973GHM1-F1
#
_entry.id   AF-A0A973GHM1-F1
#
_cell.length_a   1.000
_cell.length_b   1.000
_cell.length_c   1.000
_cell.angle_alpha   90.00
_cell.angle_beta   90.00
_cell.angle_gamma   90.00
#
_symmetry.space_group_name_H-M   'P 1'
#
loop_
_entity.id
_entity.type
_entity.pdbx_description
1 polymer ?
#
loop_
_entity_poly.entity_id
_entity_poly.type
_entity_poly.pdbx_seq_one_letter_code
_entity_poly.pdbx_strand_id
1 'polypeptide(L)'
;MSTDALGAHARDELGITETLRAKPIQAAFSSAISFVAGAIIPIIAALLAPSILVAEISSATALVTLLILGGIAAYAGGASIVKGAIRVAFWGALAMLITAGVGKLFGAVV
;
A
#
# COMPACT_ATOMS: atom_id res chain seq x y z
N MET A 1 46.71 -13.41 6.02
CA MET A 1 45.30 -13.01 5.90
C MET A 1 44.72 -13.74 4.72
N SER A 2 44.14 -14.92 4.92
CA SER A 2 43.54 -15.72 3.85
C SER A 2 42.27 -15.02 3.38
N THR A 3 42.32 -14.45 2.18
CA THR A 3 41.17 -13.90 1.47
C THR A 3 40.13 -15.01 1.30
N ASP A 4 38.93 -14.79 1.83
CA ASP A 4 37.77 -15.68 1.71
C ASP A 4 37.27 -15.71 0.26
N ALA A 5 37.92 -16.57 -0.55
CA ALA A 5 37.63 -16.71 -1.97
C ALA A 5 36.22 -17.28 -2.22
N LEU A 6 35.73 -18.16 -1.34
CA LEU A 6 34.36 -18.68 -1.40
C LEU A 6 33.33 -17.59 -1.11
N GLY A 7 33.56 -16.76 -0.09
CA GLY A 7 32.71 -15.61 0.19
C GLY A 7 32.75 -14.56 -0.91
N ALA A 8 33.88 -14.38 -1.60
CA ALA A 8 33.96 -13.47 -2.75
C ALA A 8 33.11 -13.98 -3.93
N HIS A 9 33.29 -15.24 -4.36
CA HIS A 9 32.45 -15.82 -5.41
C HIS A 9 30.96 -15.89 -5.02
N ALA A 10 30.62 -16.26 -3.79
CA ALA A 10 29.21 -16.30 -3.35
C ALA A 10 28.53 -14.92 -3.39
N ARG A 11 29.27 -13.84 -3.11
CA ARG A 11 28.77 -12.47 -3.22
C ARG A 11 28.70 -11.99 -4.67
N ASP A 12 29.76 -12.22 -5.44
CA ASP A 12 29.93 -11.62 -6.77
C ASP A 12 29.18 -12.41 -7.86
N GLU A 13 29.04 -13.73 -7.72
CA GLU A 13 28.38 -14.60 -8.72
C GLU A 13 26.94 -14.97 -8.34
N LEU A 14 26.68 -15.23 -7.05
CA LEU A 14 25.34 -15.63 -6.57
C LEU A 14 24.56 -14.48 -5.93
N GLY A 15 25.18 -13.33 -5.73
CA GLY A 15 24.55 -12.20 -5.04
C GLY A 15 24.20 -12.49 -3.58
N ILE A 16 24.80 -13.52 -2.97
CA ILE A 16 24.49 -13.90 -1.59
C ILE A 16 25.33 -13.01 -0.66
N THR A 17 24.77 -11.86 -0.31
CA THR A 17 25.29 -10.96 0.72
C THR A 17 24.37 -11.00 1.94
N GLU A 18 24.89 -10.76 3.15
CA GLU A 18 24.01 -10.64 4.35
C GLU A 18 23.02 -9.46 4.21
N THR A 19 23.34 -8.45 3.41
CA THR A 19 22.41 -7.36 3.07
C THR A 19 21.23 -7.81 2.21
N LEU A 20 21.37 -8.88 1.44
CA LEU A 20 20.31 -9.43 0.57
C LEU A 20 19.54 -10.59 1.23
N ARG A 21 19.87 -10.95 2.48
CA ARG A 21 19.16 -12.00 3.22
C ARG A 21 17.73 -11.56 3.50
N ALA A 22 16.77 -12.32 2.97
CA ALA A 22 15.34 -12.04 3.18
C ALA A 22 14.98 -12.09 4.67
N LYS A 23 14.29 -11.05 5.14
CA LYS A 23 13.75 -10.95 6.52
C LYS A 23 12.21 -11.04 6.50
N PRO A 24 11.64 -12.24 6.26
CA PRO A 24 10.22 -12.40 5.96
C PRO A 24 9.31 -11.94 7.10
N ILE A 25 9.66 -12.26 8.35
CA ILE A 25 8.86 -11.85 9.53
C ILE A 25 8.85 -10.32 9.67
N GLN A 26 10.00 -9.68 9.48
CA GLN A 26 10.09 -8.22 9.53
C GLN A 26 9.24 -7.57 8.42
N ALA A 27 9.31 -8.10 7.20
CA ALA A 27 8.52 -7.59 6.07
C ALA A 27 7.01 -7.77 6.31
N ALA A 28 6.59 -8.90 6.86
CA ALA A 28 5.20 -9.18 7.20
C ALA A 28 4.66 -8.19 8.23
N PHE A 29 5.37 -7.99 9.35
CA PHE A 29 4.95 -7.03 10.38
C PHE A 29 4.95 -5.59 9.88
N SER A 30 5.97 -5.19 9.11
CA SER A 30 5.99 -3.86 8.49
C SER A 30 4.77 -3.66 7.59
N SER A 31 4.41 -4.66 6.78
CA SER A 31 3.27 -4.58 5.87
C SER A 31 1.94 -4.49 6.63
N ALA A 32 1.76 -5.32 7.66
CA ALA A 32 0.55 -5.29 8.49
C ALA A 32 0.35 -3.94 9.19
N ILE A 33 1.42 -3.39 9.79
CA ILE A 33 1.37 -2.09 10.47
C ILE A 33 1.09 -0.97 9.47
N SER A 34 1.76 -0.95 8.31
CA SER A 34 1.51 0.05 7.27
C SER A 34 0.09 -0.02 6.73
N PHE A 35 -0.47 -1.23 6.56
CA PHE A 35 -1.85 -1.41 6.11
C PHE A 35 -2.84 -0.85 7.13
N VAL A 36 -2.70 -1.21 8.41
CA VAL A 36 -3.56 -0.71 9.49
C VAL A 36 -3.45 0.81 9.59
N ALA A 37 -2.23 1.34 9.62
CA ALA A 37 -1.99 2.78 9.74
C ALA A 37 -2.64 3.56 8.58
N GLY A 38 -2.54 3.07 7.35
CA GLY A 38 -3.18 3.69 6.19
C GLY A 38 -4.71 3.65 6.23
N ALA A 39 -5.30 2.62 6.85
CA ALA A 39 -6.75 2.45 6.96
C ALA A 39 -7.38 3.29 8.07
N ILE A 40 -6.62 3.76 9.07
CA ILE A 40 -7.15 4.52 10.22
C ILE A 40 -7.96 5.74 9.77
N ILE A 41 -7.45 6.51 8.80
CA ILE A 41 -8.08 7.77 8.36
C ILE A 41 -9.48 7.54 7.77
N PRO A 42 -9.68 6.69 6.74
CA PRO A 42 -11.02 6.44 6.20
C PRO A 42 -11.94 5.73 7.19
N ILE A 43 -11.42 4.87 8.09
CA ILE A 43 -12.23 4.24 9.14
C ILE A 43 -12.79 5.30 10.09
N ILE A 44 -11.96 6.22 10.60
CA ILE A 44 -12.42 7.31 11.46
C ILE A 44 -13.45 8.17 10.72
N ALA A 45 -13.21 8.49 9.44
CA ALA A 45 -14.15 9.28 8.64
C ALA A 45 -15.50 8.58 8.50
N ALA A 46 -15.51 7.26 8.29
CA ALA A 46 -16.74 6.46 8.24
C ALA A 46 -17.49 6.45 9.58
N LEU A 47 -16.77 6.35 10.71
CA LEU A 47 -17.36 6.35 12.05
C LEU A 47 -18.01 7.70 12.42
N LEU A 48 -17.47 8.80 11.90
CA LEU A 48 -17.97 10.16 12.17
C LEU A 48 -19.00 10.64 11.13
N ALA A 49 -19.13 9.95 10.00
CA ALA A 49 -20.02 10.33 8.92
C ALA A 49 -21.50 10.13 9.29
N PRO A 50 -22.40 11.04 8.87
CA PRO A 50 -23.85 10.79 8.90
C PRO A 50 -24.18 9.52 8.11
N SER A 51 -25.17 8.73 8.56
CA SER A 51 -25.53 7.43 7.98
C SER A 51 -25.77 7.48 6.46
N ILE A 52 -26.34 8.58 5.96
CA ILE A 52 -26.62 8.75 4.52
C ILE A 52 -25.38 9.07 3.68
N LEU A 53 -24.28 9.54 4.30
CA LEU A 53 -23.06 9.99 3.61
C LEU A 53 -21.84 9.08 3.90
N VAL A 54 -22.00 7.97 4.64
CA VAL A 54 -20.87 7.11 5.05
C VAL A 54 -20.06 6.65 3.84
N ALA A 55 -20.73 6.15 2.79
CA ALA A 55 -20.05 5.67 1.58
C ALA A 55 -19.27 6.78 0.86
N GLU A 56 -19.84 7.97 0.77
CA GLU A 56 -19.26 9.11 0.06
C GLU A 56 -18.06 9.70 0.82
N ILE A 57 -18.23 9.92 2.13
CA ILE A 57 -17.18 10.47 3.00
C ILE A 57 -16.01 9.48 3.11
N SER A 58 -16.29 8.21 3.38
CA SER A 58 -15.24 7.19 3.49
C SER A 58 -14.46 7.00 2.18
N SER A 59 -15.14 6.99 1.03
CA SER A 59 -14.51 6.89 -0.29
C SER A 59 -13.66 8.12 -0.60
N ALA A 60 -14.17 9.33 -0.35
CA ALA A 60 -13.44 10.56 -0.58
C ALA A 60 -12.17 10.63 0.29
N THR A 61 -12.29 10.33 1.59
CA THR A 61 -11.15 10.30 2.50
C THR A 61 -10.14 9.22 2.13
N ALA A 62 -10.60 8.04 1.70
CA ALA A 62 -9.73 6.97 1.23
C ALA A 62 -8.95 7.40 -0.02
N LEU A 63 -9.59 8.05 -1.01
CA LEU A 63 -8.90 8.54 -2.21
C LEU A 63 -7.84 9.59 -1.91
N VAL A 64 -8.14 10.54 -1.02
CA VAL A 64 -7.15 11.54 -0.56
C VAL A 64 -5.97 10.84 0.13
N THR A 65 -6.27 9.87 1.00
CA THR A 65 -5.24 9.09 1.71
C THR A 65 -4.37 8.29 0.73
N LEU A 66 -4.97 7.68 -0.29
CA LEU A 66 -4.27 6.93 -1.35
C LEU A 66 -3.39 7.83 -2.23
N LEU A 67 -3.82 9.06 -2.54
CA LEU A 67 -2.99 10.03 -3.26
C LEU A 67 -1.72 10.37 -2.45
N ILE A 68 -1.89 10.64 -1.16
CA ILE A 68 -0.78 10.99 -0.26
C ILE A 68 0.17 9.79 -0.12
N LEU A 69 -0.35 8.62 0.24
CA LEU A 69 0.46 7.42 0.45
C LEU A 69 1.11 6.93 -0.86
N GLY A 70 0.41 7.02 -1.99
CA GLY A 70 0.97 6.69 -3.30
C GLY A 70 2.12 7.62 -3.69
N GLY A 71 2.02 8.91 -3.35
CA GLY A 71 3.10 9.88 -3.52
C GLY A 71 4.31 9.57 -2.63
N ILE A 72 4.08 9.29 -1.35
CA ILE A 72 5.13 8.91 -0.39
C ILE A 72 5.83 7.61 -0.83
N ALA A 73 5.08 6.61 -1.28
CA ALA A 73 5.63 5.35 -1.76
C ALA A 73 6.48 5.54 -3.03
N ALA A 74 6.04 6.39 -3.96
CA ALA A 74 6.84 6.73 -5.14
C ALA A 74 8.12 7.49 -4.77
N TYR A 75 8.04 8.45 -3.84
CA TYR A 75 9.21 9.15 -3.33
C TYR A 75 10.22 8.17 -2.70
N ALA A 76 9.77 7.30 -1.80
CA ALA A 76 10.61 6.30 -1.16
C ALA A 76 11.23 5.30 -2.15
N GLY A 77 10.53 5.01 -3.25
CA GLY A 77 11.00 4.12 -4.33
C GLY A 77 11.81 4.81 -5.43
N GLY A 78 12.12 6.11 -5.31
CA GLY A 78 12.88 6.86 -6.34
C GLY A 78 12.13 7.11 -7.65
N ALA A 79 10.80 6.99 -7.65
CA ALA A 79 9.93 7.22 -8.81
C ALA A 79 9.27 8.61 -8.79
N SER A 80 8.63 8.99 -9.89
CA SER A 80 7.85 10.23 -9.96
C SER A 80 6.66 10.19 -8.99
N ILE A 81 6.63 11.13 -8.05
CA ILE A 81 5.57 11.29 -7.02
C ILE A 81 4.20 11.37 -7.66
N VAL A 82 4.04 12.23 -8.67
CA VAL A 82 2.75 12.47 -9.34
C VAL A 82 2.23 11.20 -10.02
N LYS A 83 3.11 10.49 -10.76
CA LYS A 83 2.73 9.23 -11.42
C LYS A 83 2.37 8.15 -10.40
N GLY A 84 3.10 8.06 -9.30
CA GLY A 84 2.83 7.13 -8.21
C GLY A 84 1.48 7.38 -7.54
N ALA A 85 1.23 8.63 -7.15
CA ALA A 85 -0.02 9.06 -6.53
C ALA A 85 -1.23 8.76 -7.44
N ILE A 86 -1.17 9.19 -8.71
CA ILE A 86 -2.26 8.96 -9.67
C ILE A 86 -2.50 7.48 -9.90
N ARG A 87 -1.44 6.68 -10.07
CA ARG A 87 -1.56 5.22 -10.28
C ARG A 87 -2.29 4.56 -9.11
N VAL A 88 -1.89 4.88 -7.88
CA VAL A 88 -2.49 4.28 -6.67
C VAL A 88 -3.94 4.72 -6.51
N ALA A 89 -4.22 6.01 -6.68
CA ALA A 89 -5.57 6.54 -6.60
C ALA A 89 -6.50 5.98 -7.70
N PHE A 90 -6.01 5.82 -8.93
CA PHE A 90 -6.77 5.25 -10.04
C PHE A 90 -7.22 3.82 -9.74
N TRP A 91 -6.29 2.94 -9.34
CA TRP A 91 -6.63 1.55 -9.03
C TRP A 91 -7.52 1.46 -7.78
N GLY A 92 -7.32 2.33 -6.79
CA GLY A 92 -8.21 2.43 -5.63
C GLY A 92 -9.63 2.84 -6.01
N ALA A 93 -9.79 3.88 -6.83
CA ALA A 93 -11.09 4.34 -7.32
C ALA A 93 -11.80 3.27 -8.14
N LEU A 94 -11.07 2.58 -9.03
CA LEU A 94 -11.63 1.49 -9.82
C LEU A 94 -12.14 0.35 -8.94
N ALA A 95 -11.37 -0.05 -7.92
CA ALA A 95 -11.80 -1.06 -6.96
C ALA A 95 -13.08 -0.65 -6.22
N MET A 96 -13.16 0.60 -5.75
CA MET A 96 -14.35 1.15 -5.09
C MET A 96 -15.58 1.17 -6.01
N LEU A 97 -15.40 1.53 -7.29
CA LEU A 97 -16.49 1.52 -8.27
C LEU A 97 -17.00 0.10 -8.53
N ILE A 98 -16.10 -0.88 -8.63
CA ILE A 98 -16.47 -2.28 -8.82
C ILE A 98 -17.24 -2.79 -7.58
N THR A 99 -16.75 -2.54 -6.38
CA THR A 99 -17.43 -3.01 -5.15
C THR A 99 -18.79 -2.35 -4.96
N ALA A 100 -18.91 -1.04 -5.23
CA ALA A 100 -20.19 -0.34 -5.21
C ALA A 100 -21.15 -0.88 -6.30
N GLY A 101 -20.63 -1.20 -7.48
CA GLY A 101 -21.40 -1.80 -8.57
C GLY A 101 -21.94 -3.19 -8.21
N VAL A 102 -21.09 -4.04 -7.62
CA VAL A 102 -21.50 -5.35 -7.09
C VAL A 102 -22.56 -5.18 -5.99
N GLY A 103 -22.38 -4.24 -5.06
CA GLY A 103 -23.37 -3.93 -4.02
C GLY A 103 -24.74 -3.60 -4.61
N LYS A 104 -24.77 -2.72 -5.62
CA LYS A 104 -26.00 -2.35 -6.34
C LYS A 104 -26.64 -3.53 -7.09
N LEU A 105 -25.84 -4.39 -7.74
CA LEU A 105 -26.35 -5.52 -8.52
C LEU A 105 -27.03 -6.58 -7.65
N PHE A 106 -26.50 -6.83 -6.45
CA PHE A 106 -27.01 -7.87 -5.56
C PHE A 106 -27.94 -7.33 -4.46
N GLY A 107 -28.26 -6.03 -4.49
CA GLY A 107 -29.05 -5.38 -3.44
C GLY A 107 -28.39 -5.46 -2.05
N ALA A 108 -27.06 -5.63 -2.01
CA ALA A 108 -26.33 -5.59 -0.77
C ALA A 108 -26.28 -4.15 -0.28
N VAL A 109 -26.64 -3.93 0.98
CA VAL A 109 -26.49 -2.63 1.64
C VAL A 109 -24.99 -2.37 1.77
N VAL A 110 -24.46 -1.47 0.94
CA VAL A 110 -23.12 -0.88 1.06
C VAL A 110 -23.28 0.54 1.54
#